data_AF-A0A7V9BDL2-F1
#
_entry.id   AF-A0A7V9BDL2-F1
#
_cell.length_a   1.000
_cell.length_b   1.000
_cell.length_c   1.000
_cell.angle_alpha   90.00
_cell.angle_beta   90.00
_cell.angle_gamma   90.00
#
_symmetry.space_group_name_H-M   'P 1'
#
loop_
_entity.id
_entity.type
_entity.pdbx_description
1 polymer ?
#
loop_
_entity_poly.entity_id
_entity_poly.type
_entity_poly.pdbx_seq_one_letter_code
_entity_poly.pdbx_strand_id
1 'polypeptide(L)'
;MKVEPASSILGHLAVPGDKSISHRAVLLGAIADGETRISGFGRSADTEATIAAVRALGVRVYESETETLRVFGAGLRGLKAPGEPIDCANAGTLMRLLPGILAGQEGGFELTGDESLSARPMERIAEPLRRMGVAVETTEGHAPLTIEGGEVRPISYELPVASAQVKSAVLLAGLFATGGETTVVELLPVRDHTETMLAAGGAKIRRRQKSASVWPVERLELGELEIPGDFSSAAPLLVATTLLSGSELTVHGVNLNPRRTGLLDVLERMGGRVTVFNRRRIGGEAGGDLDVRSAELVGTEVNAPEVPLLVDELPLFALLAVHARGDSVLRGAAELRAKETD
;
A
#
# COMPACT_ATOMS: atom_id res chain seq x y z
N MET A 1 25.26 3.84 -12.46
CA MET A 1 24.91 2.79 -13.45
C MET A 1 24.72 3.47 -14.80
N LYS A 2 25.26 2.92 -15.89
CA LYS A 2 24.99 3.40 -17.26
C LYS A 2 24.03 2.40 -17.91
N VAL A 3 22.94 2.89 -18.48
CA VAL A 3 21.97 2.06 -19.21
C VAL A 3 22.16 2.35 -20.70
N GLU A 4 22.36 1.31 -21.50
CA GLU A 4 22.48 1.41 -22.96
C GLU A 4 21.10 1.17 -23.62
N PRO A 5 20.81 1.76 -24.79
CA PRO A 5 19.55 1.54 -25.49
C PRO A 5 19.30 0.07 -25.83
N ALA A 6 18.11 -0.42 -25.52
CA ALA A 6 17.65 -1.75 -25.93
C ALA A 6 16.84 -1.66 -27.24
N SER A 7 16.98 -2.65 -28.12
CA SER A 7 16.21 -2.70 -29.38
C SER A 7 14.76 -3.13 -29.16
N SER A 8 14.54 -4.15 -28.33
CA SER A 8 13.24 -4.75 -28.07
C SER A 8 13.25 -5.55 -26.76
N ILE A 9 12.08 -5.76 -26.17
CA ILE A 9 11.85 -6.64 -25.02
C ILE A 9 10.99 -7.82 -25.47
N LEU A 10 11.47 -9.05 -25.25
CA LEU A 10 10.78 -10.28 -25.64
C LEU A 10 10.80 -11.28 -24.48
N GLY A 11 9.64 -11.87 -24.16
CA GLY A 11 9.56 -13.05 -23.32
C GLY A 11 8.50 -12.99 -22.22
N HIS A 12 8.77 -13.71 -21.13
CA HIS A 12 7.86 -13.92 -20.02
C HIS A 12 8.59 -13.68 -18.70
N LEU A 13 7.94 -13.03 -17.75
CA LEU A 13 8.50 -12.84 -16.40
C LEU A 13 7.41 -12.80 -15.32
N ALA A 14 7.84 -12.97 -14.08
CA ALA A 14 7.09 -12.55 -12.90
C ALA A 14 7.82 -11.36 -12.27
N VAL A 15 7.06 -10.50 -11.59
CA VAL A 15 7.60 -9.35 -10.85
C VAL A 15 7.57 -9.64 -9.35
N PRO A 16 8.40 -8.97 -8.54
CA PRO A 16 8.33 -9.08 -7.08
C PRO A 16 6.93 -8.80 -6.55
N GLY A 17 6.61 -9.37 -5.38
CA GLY A 17 5.31 -9.18 -4.74
C GLY A 17 4.98 -7.72 -4.42
N ASP A 18 3.69 -7.42 -4.36
CA ASP A 18 3.17 -6.08 -4.07
C ASP A 18 3.67 -5.55 -2.73
N LYS A 19 4.38 -4.42 -2.76
CA LYS A 19 4.96 -3.79 -1.56
C LYS A 19 3.89 -3.37 -0.56
N SER A 20 2.77 -2.81 -1.05
CA SER A 20 1.67 -2.32 -0.19
C SER A 20 0.95 -3.46 0.53
N ILE A 21 0.76 -4.60 -0.13
CA ILE A 21 0.17 -5.80 0.46
C ILE A 21 1.17 -6.46 1.40
N SER A 22 2.46 -6.51 1.05
CA SER A 22 3.54 -7.07 1.88
C SER A 22 3.64 -6.38 3.26
N HIS A 23 3.58 -5.04 3.30
CA HIS A 23 3.51 -4.29 4.57
C HIS A 23 2.32 -4.74 5.43
N ARG A 24 1.13 -4.82 4.82
CA ARG A 24 -0.11 -5.16 5.53
C ARG A 24 -0.12 -6.60 6.00
N ALA A 25 0.43 -7.53 5.23
CA ALA A 25 0.51 -8.94 5.59
C ALA A 25 1.35 -9.14 6.85
N VAL A 26 2.49 -8.45 6.96
CA VAL A 26 3.34 -8.50 8.16
C VAL A 26 2.69 -7.79 9.34
N LEU A 27 2.15 -6.58 9.14
CA LEU A 27 1.51 -5.80 10.20
C LEU A 27 0.25 -6.46 10.76
N LEU A 28 -0.61 -7.04 9.90
CA LEU A 28 -1.81 -7.74 10.33
C LEU A 28 -1.47 -9.14 10.86
N GLY A 29 -0.48 -9.83 10.28
CA GLY A 29 0.02 -11.08 10.83
C GLY A 29 0.60 -10.93 12.24
N ALA A 30 1.18 -9.76 12.55
CA ALA A 30 1.70 -9.43 13.87
C ALA A 30 0.61 -9.35 14.96
N ILE A 31 -0.61 -8.93 14.60
CA ILE A 31 -1.75 -8.81 15.52
C ILE A 31 -2.82 -9.91 15.31
N ALA A 32 -2.57 -10.86 14.42
CA ALA A 32 -3.44 -12.01 14.22
C ALA A 32 -3.23 -13.07 15.31
N ASP A 33 -4.20 -13.95 15.46
CA ASP A 33 -4.09 -15.16 16.26
C ASP A 33 -3.37 -16.24 15.43
N GLY A 34 -2.40 -16.91 16.07
CA GLY A 34 -1.69 -18.04 15.47
C GLY A 34 -0.64 -17.66 14.44
N GLU A 35 -0.38 -18.58 13.51
CA GLU A 35 0.61 -18.42 12.45
C GLU A 35 -0.04 -17.81 11.19
N THR A 36 0.61 -16.78 10.64
CA THR A 36 0.35 -16.29 9.29
C THR A 36 1.52 -16.67 8.39
N ARG A 37 1.27 -17.49 7.37
CA ARG A 37 2.25 -17.85 6.34
C ARG A 37 2.06 -16.96 5.13
N ILE A 38 3.10 -16.22 4.76
CA ILE A 38 3.08 -15.25 3.66
C ILE A 38 4.02 -15.75 2.56
N SER A 39 3.50 -16.00 1.35
CA SER A 39 4.29 -16.36 0.17
C SER A 39 4.31 -15.23 -0.87
N GLY A 40 5.37 -15.16 -1.69
CA GLY A 40 5.54 -14.10 -2.69
C GLY A 40 5.84 -12.73 -2.07
N PHE A 41 6.42 -12.69 -0.87
CA PHE A 41 6.68 -11.45 -0.14
C PHE A 41 7.59 -10.50 -0.93
N GLY A 42 7.11 -9.29 -1.19
CA GLY A 42 7.82 -8.23 -1.90
C GLY A 42 8.94 -7.62 -1.05
N ARG A 43 10.14 -8.23 -1.08
CA ARG A 43 11.29 -7.75 -0.31
C ARG A 43 11.84 -6.44 -0.86
N SER A 44 12.00 -5.49 0.04
CA SER A 44 12.58 -4.16 -0.19
C SER A 44 13.06 -3.61 1.14
N ALA A 45 13.88 -2.56 1.15
CA ALA A 45 14.27 -1.89 2.39
C ALA A 45 13.06 -1.50 3.25
N ASP A 46 11.96 -1.04 2.62
CA ASP A 46 10.74 -0.63 3.32
C ASP A 46 10.05 -1.81 4.03
N THR A 47 9.95 -2.95 3.35
CA THR A 47 9.26 -4.13 3.89
C THR A 47 10.13 -4.88 4.90
N GLU A 48 11.45 -4.81 4.78
CA GLU A 48 12.39 -5.24 5.81
C GLU A 48 12.28 -4.38 7.08
N ALA A 49 12.13 -3.05 6.96
CA ALA A 49 11.86 -2.18 8.10
C ALA A 49 10.56 -2.57 8.83
N THR A 50 9.56 -3.07 8.09
CA THR A 50 8.31 -3.57 8.69
C THR A 50 8.52 -4.86 9.47
N ILE A 51 9.32 -5.79 8.94
CA ILE A 51 9.71 -7.01 9.67
C ILE A 51 10.47 -6.63 10.95
N ALA A 52 11.43 -5.70 10.86
CA ALA A 52 12.18 -5.23 12.01
C ALA A 52 11.28 -4.58 13.08
N ALA A 53 10.33 -3.73 12.67
CA ALA A 53 9.38 -3.09 13.57
C ALA A 53 8.51 -4.10 14.33
N VAL A 54 7.92 -5.09 13.65
CA VAL A 54 7.10 -6.10 14.34
C VAL A 54 7.94 -7.00 15.26
N ARG A 55 9.20 -7.28 14.89
CA ARG A 55 10.15 -7.98 15.77
C ARG A 55 10.45 -7.18 17.04
N ALA A 56 10.68 -5.87 16.91
CA ALA A 56 10.88 -4.98 18.06
C ALA A 56 9.66 -4.95 18.99
N LEU A 57 8.46 -5.09 18.42
CA LEU A 57 7.18 -5.18 19.14
C LEU A 57 6.92 -6.57 19.77
N GLY A 58 7.89 -7.49 19.71
CA GLY A 58 7.83 -8.81 20.35
C GLY A 58 7.27 -9.94 19.47
N VAL A 59 7.05 -9.70 18.17
CA VAL A 59 6.52 -10.72 17.24
C VAL A 59 7.64 -11.57 16.65
N ARG A 60 7.44 -12.88 16.61
CA ARG A 60 8.40 -13.80 15.98
C ARG A 60 8.11 -13.90 14.48
N VAL A 61 9.10 -13.57 13.67
CA VAL A 61 9.04 -13.70 12.21
C VAL A 61 10.18 -14.59 11.73
N TYR A 62 9.84 -15.72 11.14
CA TYR A 62 10.78 -16.66 10.53
C TYR A 62 10.76 -16.54 9.01
N GLU A 63 11.93 -16.73 8.41
CA GLU A 63 12.15 -16.65 6.98
C GLU A 63 12.56 -18.06 6.54
N SER A 64 11.65 -18.80 5.89
CA SER A 64 11.88 -20.23 5.60
C SER A 64 12.50 -20.46 4.22
N GLU A 65 12.10 -19.66 3.22
CA GLU A 65 12.48 -19.76 1.81
C GLU A 65 12.57 -18.36 1.20
N THR A 66 13.11 -18.23 -0.02
CA THR A 66 13.10 -16.98 -0.79
C THR A 66 11.65 -16.48 -0.88
N GLU A 67 11.39 -15.24 -0.45
CA GLU A 67 10.06 -14.60 -0.49
C GLU A 67 8.95 -15.29 0.34
N THR A 68 9.29 -16.17 1.29
CA THR A 68 8.30 -16.75 2.23
C THR A 68 8.59 -16.38 3.68
N LEU A 69 7.58 -15.85 4.37
CA LEU A 69 7.63 -15.51 5.79
C LEU A 69 6.62 -16.32 6.60
N ARG A 70 6.96 -16.57 7.86
CA ARG A 70 6.04 -17.12 8.87
C ARG A 70 6.00 -16.15 10.05
N VAL A 71 4.88 -15.47 10.23
CA VAL A 71 4.64 -14.49 11.29
C VAL A 71 3.79 -15.15 12.37
N PHE A 72 4.31 -15.25 13.59
CA PHE A 72 3.60 -15.78 14.74
C PHE A 72 3.00 -14.62 15.52
N GLY A 73 1.73 -14.33 15.25
CA GLY A 73 1.04 -13.16 15.77
C GLY A 73 0.95 -13.18 17.29
N ALA A 74 0.94 -11.98 17.86
CA ALA A 74 0.81 -11.76 19.29
C ALA A 74 -0.67 -11.71 19.74
N GLY A 75 -1.62 -11.88 18.82
CA GLY A 75 -3.03 -11.56 19.03
C GLY A 75 -3.27 -10.05 18.98
N LEU A 76 -4.56 -9.67 18.95
CA LEU A 76 -4.99 -8.32 18.60
C LEU A 76 -4.29 -7.23 19.44
N ARG A 77 -4.16 -7.44 20.76
CA ARG A 77 -3.59 -6.50 21.74
C ARG A 77 -2.29 -6.99 22.39
N GLY A 78 -1.54 -7.85 21.71
CA GLY A 78 -0.37 -8.51 22.30
C GLY A 78 0.98 -7.86 22.02
N LEU A 79 1.02 -6.75 21.28
CA LEU A 79 2.28 -6.08 20.96
C LEU A 79 2.86 -5.40 22.21
N LYS A 80 4.18 -5.38 22.32
CA LYS A 80 4.88 -4.83 23.49
C LYS A 80 5.70 -3.62 23.10
N ALA A 81 5.64 -2.58 23.93
CA ALA A 81 6.50 -1.42 23.78
C ALA A 81 7.99 -1.83 23.82
N PRO A 82 8.79 -1.50 22.80
CA PRO A 82 10.24 -1.67 22.85
C PRO A 82 10.88 -0.64 23.78
N GLY A 83 12.09 -0.91 24.25
CA GLY A 83 12.86 0.05 25.04
C GLY A 83 13.52 1.17 24.22
N GLU A 84 13.52 1.04 22.89
CA GLU A 84 14.12 1.98 21.94
C GLU A 84 13.09 2.37 20.87
N PRO A 85 13.23 3.54 20.23
CA PRO A 85 12.34 3.95 19.14
C PRO A 85 12.31 2.95 17.98
N ILE A 86 11.14 2.82 17.36
CA ILE A 86 10.93 1.98 16.18
C ILE A 86 11.41 2.76 14.94
N ASP A 87 12.56 2.36 14.40
CA ASP A 87 13.09 2.92 13.17
C ASP A 87 12.30 2.40 11.94
N CYS A 88 11.57 3.31 11.30
CA CYS A 88 10.81 3.03 10.09
C CYS A 88 11.66 3.18 8.81
N ALA A 89 12.95 3.51 8.90
CA ALA A 89 13.83 3.82 7.77
C ALA A 89 13.17 4.84 6.82
N ASN A 90 13.02 4.52 5.52
CA ASN A 90 12.28 5.35 4.55
C ASN A 90 10.82 4.91 4.36
N ALA A 91 10.35 3.91 5.12
CA ALA A 91 9.08 3.23 4.89
C ALA A 91 7.86 4.07 5.32
N GLY A 92 7.44 4.99 4.46
CA GLY A 92 6.26 5.85 4.72
C GLY A 92 4.96 5.07 4.95
N THR A 93 4.82 3.86 4.39
CA THR A 93 3.66 3.00 4.67
C THR A 93 3.70 2.47 6.10
N LEU A 94 4.85 2.01 6.59
CA LEU A 94 5.02 1.54 7.96
C LEU A 94 4.74 2.66 8.97
N MET A 95 5.42 3.80 8.83
CA MET A 95 5.30 4.98 9.68
C MET A 95 3.86 5.49 9.83
N ARG A 96 3.01 5.25 8.82
CA ARG A 96 1.63 5.75 8.79
C ARG A 96 0.59 4.71 9.16
N LEU A 97 0.83 3.41 8.91
CA LEU A 97 -0.11 2.35 9.27
C LEU A 97 0.09 1.87 10.70
N LEU A 98 1.34 1.73 11.14
CA LEU A 98 1.67 1.20 12.47
C LEU A 98 1.03 2.01 13.61
N PRO A 99 0.98 3.36 13.60
CA PRO A 99 0.29 4.14 14.62
C PRO A 99 -1.18 3.76 14.82
N GLY A 100 -1.87 3.38 13.74
CA GLY A 100 -3.25 2.89 13.82
C GLY A 100 -3.37 1.57 14.58
N ILE A 101 -2.36 0.71 14.50
CA ILE A 101 -2.30 -0.54 15.27
C ILE A 101 -1.91 -0.28 16.73
N LEU A 102 -0.90 0.56 16.93
CA LEU A 102 -0.36 0.90 18.26
C LEU A 102 -1.37 1.67 19.12
N ALA A 103 -2.27 2.43 18.50
CA ALA A 103 -3.37 3.12 19.18
C ALA A 103 -4.17 2.22 20.14
N GLY A 104 -4.32 0.93 19.82
CA GLY A 104 -5.05 -0.03 20.65
C GLY A 104 -4.19 -0.95 21.52
N GLN A 105 -2.88 -0.74 21.57
CA GLN A 105 -1.97 -1.52 22.43
C GLN A 105 -1.80 -0.84 23.79
N GLU A 106 -1.22 -1.54 24.75
CA GLU A 106 -0.83 -0.94 26.04
C GLU A 106 0.61 -0.41 25.97
N GLY A 107 0.82 0.82 26.46
CA GLY A 107 2.13 1.43 26.61
C GLY A 107 2.44 2.55 25.61
N GLY A 108 3.63 3.11 25.77
CA GLY A 108 4.16 4.20 24.94
C GLY A 108 5.06 3.68 23.83
N PHE A 109 4.91 4.26 22.64
CA PHE A 109 5.67 3.91 21.44
C PHE A 109 6.20 5.16 20.77
N GLU A 110 7.46 5.12 20.33
CA GLU A 110 8.06 6.18 19.53
C GLU A 110 8.44 5.61 18.15
N LEU A 111 8.08 6.31 17.08
CA LEU A 111 8.45 5.96 15.70
C LEU A 111 9.33 7.07 15.13
N THR A 112 10.43 6.66 14.51
CA THR A 112 11.37 7.54 13.83
C THR A 112 11.64 7.04 12.39
N GLY A 113 12.40 7.80 11.61
CA GLY A 113 12.81 7.42 10.27
C GLY A 113 14.05 8.18 9.81
N ASP A 114 14.49 7.92 8.59
CA ASP A 114 15.59 8.68 7.99
C ASP A 114 15.21 10.16 7.74
N GLU A 115 16.17 10.95 7.26
CA GLU A 115 15.97 12.39 6.99
C GLU A 115 14.81 12.64 6.00
N SER A 116 14.70 11.81 4.95
CA SER A 116 13.65 11.93 3.94
C SER A 116 12.27 11.61 4.49
N LEU A 117 12.13 10.56 5.32
CA LEU A 117 10.86 10.20 5.93
C LEU A 117 10.47 11.19 7.02
N SER A 118 11.43 11.64 7.82
CA SER A 118 11.21 12.59 8.91
C SER A 118 10.75 13.96 8.40
N ALA A 119 11.13 14.37 7.19
CA ALA A 119 10.61 15.59 6.56
C ALA A 119 9.17 15.47 6.02
N ARG A 120 8.56 14.29 6.03
CA ARG A 120 7.19 14.10 5.49
C ARG A 120 6.13 14.41 6.55
N PRO A 121 4.97 15.00 6.17
CA PRO A 121 3.95 15.41 7.13
C PRO A 121 3.28 14.21 7.81
N MET A 122 3.24 14.22 9.15
CA MET A 122 2.62 13.18 10.00
C MET A 122 1.32 13.62 10.67
N GLU A 123 0.99 14.92 10.65
CA GLU A 123 -0.30 15.42 11.17
C GLU A 123 -1.53 14.78 10.51
N ARG A 124 -1.42 14.40 9.22
CA ARG A 124 -2.47 13.65 8.51
C ARG A 124 -2.78 12.27 9.13
N ILE A 125 -1.89 11.75 9.99
CA ILE A 125 -2.09 10.52 10.77
C ILE A 125 -2.39 10.85 12.23
N ALA A 126 -1.69 11.82 12.82
CA ALA A 126 -1.88 12.18 14.23
C ALA A 126 -3.27 12.79 14.50
N GLU A 127 -3.74 13.71 13.66
CA GLU A 127 -5.05 14.37 13.83
C GLU A 127 -6.23 13.39 13.92
N PRO A 128 -6.42 12.42 13.01
CA PRO A 128 -7.54 11.50 13.15
C PRO A 128 -7.39 10.58 14.37
N LEU A 129 -6.19 10.14 14.72
CA LEU A 129 -5.97 9.30 15.91
C LEU A 129 -6.25 10.07 17.21
N ARG A 130 -5.86 11.35 17.30
CA ARG A 130 -6.24 12.24 18.42
C ARG A 130 -7.77 12.38 18.53
N ARG A 131 -8.49 12.47 17.40
CA ARG A 131 -9.96 12.49 17.39
C ARG A 131 -10.59 11.17 17.85
N MET A 132 -9.87 10.06 17.70
CA MET A 132 -10.26 8.77 18.28
C MET A 132 -9.91 8.66 19.77
N GLY A 133 -9.36 9.71 20.40
CA GLY A 133 -9.01 9.72 21.82
C GLY A 133 -7.61 9.20 22.14
N VAL A 134 -6.80 8.89 21.12
CA VAL A 134 -5.42 8.40 21.28
C VAL A 134 -4.50 9.59 21.56
N ALA A 135 -3.63 9.47 22.56
CA ALA A 135 -2.60 10.49 22.79
C ALA A 135 -1.46 10.29 21.79
N VAL A 136 -1.36 11.22 20.82
CA VAL A 136 -0.37 11.18 19.75
C VAL A 136 0.35 12.53 19.67
N GLU A 137 1.67 12.54 19.75
CA GLU A 137 2.50 13.73 19.65
C GLU A 137 3.42 13.64 18.42
N THR A 138 3.68 14.79 17.81
CA THR A 138 4.58 14.96 16.66
C THR A 138 5.56 16.08 16.95
N THR A 139 6.71 16.09 16.30
CA THR A 139 7.64 17.22 16.34
C THR A 139 7.35 18.18 15.19
N GLU A 140 6.75 19.34 15.48
CA GLU A 140 6.36 20.32 14.45
C GLU A 140 5.54 19.72 13.28
N GLY A 141 4.70 18.73 13.58
CA GLY A 141 3.88 17.99 12.62
C GLY A 141 4.59 16.88 11.84
N HIS A 142 5.81 16.54 12.24
CA HIS A 142 6.71 15.55 11.63
C HIS A 142 7.13 14.46 12.63
N ALA A 143 7.92 13.49 12.16
CA ALA A 143 8.56 12.50 13.04
C ALA A 143 9.66 13.17 13.90
N PRO A 144 10.02 12.63 15.08
CA PRO A 144 9.45 11.44 15.72
C PRO A 144 7.96 11.58 16.08
N LEU A 145 7.25 10.46 15.99
CA LEU A 145 5.84 10.33 16.35
C LEU A 145 5.74 9.48 17.63
N THR A 146 5.17 10.05 18.69
CA THR A 146 4.96 9.36 19.97
C THR A 146 3.50 9.01 20.11
N ILE A 147 3.19 7.77 20.47
CA ILE A 147 1.83 7.25 20.68
C ILE A 147 1.76 6.62 22.06
N GLU A 148 0.83 7.08 22.89
CA GLU A 148 0.39 6.35 24.07
C GLU A 148 -0.86 5.56 23.70
N GLY A 149 -0.72 4.24 23.60
CA GLY A 149 -1.82 3.34 23.26
C GLY A 149 -2.84 3.20 24.40
N GLY A 150 -4.07 2.81 24.07
CA GLY A 150 -5.09 2.56 25.08
C GLY A 150 -6.51 2.51 24.53
N GLU A 151 -7.39 3.30 25.13
CA GLU A 151 -8.80 3.37 24.73
C GLU A 151 -8.95 4.10 23.40
N VAL A 152 -9.56 3.44 22.42
CA VAL A 152 -9.85 4.01 21.10
C VAL A 152 -11.36 4.22 20.97
N ARG A 153 -11.79 5.37 20.46
CA ARG A 153 -13.19 5.69 20.18
C ARG A 153 -13.47 5.63 18.69
N PRO A 154 -14.66 5.13 18.28
CA PRO A 154 -15.02 5.13 16.87
C PRO A 154 -15.27 6.55 16.38
N ILE A 155 -14.90 6.83 15.12
CA ILE A 155 -15.16 8.11 14.46
C ILE A 155 -15.73 7.93 13.05
N SER A 156 -16.41 8.96 12.56
CA SER A 156 -16.59 9.16 11.12
C SER A 156 -15.60 10.23 10.65
N TYR A 157 -14.73 9.86 9.71
CA TYR A 157 -13.62 10.68 9.25
C TYR A 157 -13.66 10.85 7.73
N GLU A 158 -13.88 12.07 7.27
CA GLU A 158 -13.75 12.40 5.86
C GLU A 158 -12.28 12.70 5.54
N LEU A 159 -11.74 12.03 4.53
CA LEU A 159 -10.36 12.22 4.13
C LEU A 159 -10.17 13.63 3.55
N PRO A 160 -9.32 14.48 4.17
CA PRO A 160 -9.03 15.81 3.63
C PRO A 160 -8.24 15.73 2.31
N VAL A 161 -7.48 14.65 2.14
CA VAL A 161 -6.71 14.32 0.93
C VAL A 161 -6.92 12.85 0.57
N ALA A 162 -6.87 12.53 -0.72
CA ALA A 162 -7.03 11.16 -1.21
C ALA A 162 -5.82 10.28 -0.84
N SER A 163 -5.75 9.85 0.43
CA SER A 163 -4.65 9.04 0.97
C SER A 163 -5.13 7.70 1.51
N ALA A 164 -4.69 6.63 0.84
CA ALA A 164 -4.89 5.26 1.33
C ALA A 164 -4.24 5.01 2.69
N GLN A 165 -3.12 5.67 3.00
CA GLN A 165 -2.41 5.49 4.27
C GLN A 165 -3.19 6.08 5.44
N VAL A 166 -3.79 7.27 5.28
CA VAL A 166 -4.67 7.87 6.30
C VAL A 166 -5.89 6.98 6.52
N LYS A 167 -6.56 6.54 5.44
CA LYS A 167 -7.67 5.59 5.52
C LYS A 167 -7.27 4.33 6.29
N SER A 168 -6.14 3.72 5.93
CA SER A 168 -5.64 2.52 6.58
C SER A 168 -5.39 2.75 8.07
N ALA A 169 -4.73 3.84 8.47
CA ALA A 169 -4.46 4.13 9.88
C ALA A 169 -5.75 4.20 10.72
N VAL A 170 -6.76 4.92 10.22
CA VAL A 170 -8.05 5.07 10.90
C VAL A 170 -8.82 3.76 10.98
N LEU A 171 -8.84 2.98 9.89
CA LEU A 171 -9.49 1.67 9.90
C LEU A 171 -8.76 0.66 10.80
N LEU A 172 -7.43 0.68 10.86
CA LEU A 172 -6.65 -0.16 11.76
C LEU A 172 -6.94 0.18 13.23
N ALA A 173 -6.98 1.47 13.58
CA ALA A 173 -7.38 1.91 14.91
C ALA A 173 -8.82 1.51 15.24
N GLY A 174 -9.71 1.52 14.24
CA GLY A 174 -11.11 1.12 14.39
C GLY A 174 -11.32 -0.34 14.84
N LEU A 175 -10.34 -1.22 14.63
CA LEU A 175 -10.37 -2.60 15.16
C LEU A 175 -10.39 -2.64 16.69
N PHE A 176 -9.87 -1.61 17.33
CA PHE A 176 -9.66 -1.52 18.77
C PHE A 176 -10.71 -0.68 19.49
N ALA A 177 -11.67 -0.10 18.76
CA ALA A 177 -12.58 0.89 19.31
C ALA A 177 -13.49 0.30 20.41
N THR A 178 -13.89 1.13 21.39
CA THR A 178 -14.83 0.77 22.46
C THR A 178 -16.28 0.73 21.95
N GLY A 179 -16.54 -0.16 20.99
CA GLY A 179 -17.81 -0.33 20.31
C GLY A 179 -17.99 0.58 19.09
N GLY A 180 -19.18 0.51 18.49
CA GLY A 180 -19.56 1.32 17.32
C GLY A 180 -18.86 0.90 16.02
N GLU A 181 -19.04 1.72 14.99
CA GLU A 181 -18.34 1.57 13.71
C GLU A 181 -17.40 2.77 13.50
N THR A 182 -16.18 2.51 13.06
CA THR A 182 -15.29 3.55 12.54
C THR A 182 -15.47 3.61 11.03
N THR A 183 -15.77 4.80 10.51
CA THR A 183 -16.05 5.01 9.09
C THR A 183 -15.10 6.04 8.51
N VAL A 184 -14.44 5.68 7.42
CA VAL A 184 -13.68 6.63 6.59
C VAL A 184 -14.48 6.95 5.33
N VAL A 185 -14.68 8.24 5.05
CA VAL A 185 -15.30 8.76 3.83
C VAL A 185 -14.18 9.18 2.87
N GLU A 186 -14.14 8.59 1.68
CA GLU A 186 -13.16 8.86 0.62
C GLU A 186 -13.86 9.57 -0.55
N LEU A 187 -13.57 10.85 -0.78
CA LEU A 187 -14.17 11.63 -1.88
C LEU A 187 -13.70 11.15 -3.26
N LEU A 188 -12.45 10.69 -3.32
CA LEU A 188 -11.87 9.99 -4.45
C LEU A 188 -11.45 8.58 -4.00
N PRO A 189 -11.61 7.56 -4.86
CA PRO A 189 -11.23 6.19 -4.52
C PRO A 189 -9.71 6.10 -4.31
N VAL A 190 -9.30 5.51 -3.19
CA VAL A 190 -7.88 5.18 -2.92
C VAL A 190 -7.73 3.69 -2.65
N ARG A 191 -6.53 3.14 -2.80
CA ARG A 191 -6.22 1.70 -2.57
C ARG A 191 -6.99 1.10 -1.38
N ASP A 192 -7.51 -0.10 -1.55
CA ASP A 192 -8.40 -0.79 -0.58
C ASP A 192 -7.82 -2.09 -0.01
N HIS A 193 -6.49 -2.26 -0.08
CA HIS A 193 -5.78 -3.44 0.41
C HIS A 193 -6.00 -3.69 1.91
N THR A 194 -6.16 -2.63 2.72
CA THR A 194 -6.46 -2.78 4.15
C THR A 194 -7.83 -3.41 4.34
N GLU A 195 -8.84 -2.88 3.67
CA GLU A 195 -10.20 -3.41 3.74
C GLU A 195 -10.27 -4.85 3.23
N THR A 196 -9.47 -5.20 2.22
CA THR A 196 -9.47 -6.55 1.62
C THR A 196 -8.87 -7.55 2.60
N MET A 197 -7.71 -7.23 3.16
CA MET A 197 -7.01 -8.13 4.07
C MET A 197 -7.69 -8.23 5.44
N LEU A 198 -8.27 -7.13 5.96
CA LEU A 198 -9.07 -7.17 7.18
C LEU A 198 -10.29 -8.07 7.03
N ALA A 199 -11.01 -7.96 5.91
CA ALA A 199 -12.15 -8.83 5.63
C ALA A 199 -11.74 -10.30 5.50
N ALA A 200 -10.59 -10.58 4.85
CA ALA A 200 -10.02 -11.93 4.79
C ALA A 200 -9.64 -12.46 6.18
N GLY A 201 -9.18 -11.58 7.07
CA GLY A 201 -8.85 -11.89 8.46
C GLY A 201 -10.05 -12.04 9.42
N GLY A 202 -11.28 -11.98 8.90
CA GLY A 202 -12.51 -12.13 9.69
C GLY A 202 -13.09 -10.84 10.26
N ALA A 203 -12.48 -9.67 10.01
CA ALA A 203 -13.04 -8.40 10.44
C ALA A 203 -14.32 -8.06 9.65
N LYS A 204 -15.32 -7.50 10.35
CA LYS A 204 -16.50 -6.96 9.68
C LYS A 204 -16.13 -5.67 8.96
N ILE A 205 -16.22 -5.69 7.63
CA ILE A 205 -15.97 -4.53 6.77
C ILE A 205 -17.22 -4.23 5.95
N ARG A 206 -17.60 -2.96 5.87
CA ARG A 206 -18.68 -2.49 4.99
C ARG A 206 -18.14 -1.44 4.04
N ARG A 207 -18.19 -1.74 2.74
CA ARG A 207 -17.81 -0.81 1.68
C ARG A 207 -19.05 -0.20 1.04
N ARG A 208 -19.03 1.11 0.84
CA ARG A 208 -19.97 1.87 0.02
C ARG A 208 -19.16 2.65 -1.02
N GLN A 209 -19.85 3.27 -1.97
CA GLN A 209 -19.21 3.98 -3.08
C GLN A 209 -18.15 5.01 -2.64
N LYS A 210 -18.37 5.69 -1.51
CA LYS A 210 -17.48 6.74 -0.98
C LYS A 210 -17.07 6.51 0.47
N SER A 211 -17.22 5.29 1.00
CA SER A 211 -16.85 5.05 2.40
C SER A 211 -16.51 3.60 2.68
N ALA A 212 -15.61 3.39 3.64
CA ALA A 212 -15.33 2.10 4.24
C ALA A 212 -15.56 2.19 5.75
N SER A 213 -16.26 1.20 6.31
CA SER A 213 -16.50 1.08 7.75
C SER A 213 -15.92 -0.22 8.29
N VAL A 214 -15.37 -0.17 9.49
CA VAL A 214 -14.89 -1.32 10.28
C VAL A 214 -15.53 -1.28 11.67
N TRP A 215 -15.69 -2.45 12.28
CA TRP A 215 -16.14 -2.60 13.66
C TRP A 215 -15.01 -3.19 14.50
N PRO A 216 -15.04 -2.97 15.82
CA PRO A 216 -14.18 -3.69 16.73
C PRO A 216 -14.27 -5.18 16.52
N VAL A 217 -13.14 -5.86 16.68
CA VAL A 217 -13.03 -7.31 16.53
C VAL A 217 -12.35 -7.87 17.78
N GLU A 218 -12.66 -9.12 18.13
CA GLU A 218 -12.00 -9.80 19.25
C GLU A 218 -10.69 -10.47 18.81
N ARG A 219 -10.66 -10.99 17.59
CA ARG A 219 -9.53 -11.73 17.01
C ARG A 219 -9.46 -11.56 15.49
N LEU A 220 -8.26 -11.69 14.95
CA LEU A 220 -8.02 -11.77 13.51
C LEU A 220 -7.34 -13.10 13.19
N GLU A 221 -7.73 -13.78 12.11
CA GLU A 221 -7.11 -15.04 11.68
C GLU A 221 -6.82 -14.97 10.18
N LEU A 222 -5.53 -14.96 9.79
CA LEU A 222 -5.14 -14.81 8.38
C LEU A 222 -4.77 -16.14 7.70
N GLY A 223 -4.18 -17.10 8.43
CA GLY A 223 -3.77 -18.38 7.87
C GLY A 223 -2.68 -18.25 6.81
N GLU A 224 -2.99 -18.60 5.56
CA GLU A 224 -2.05 -18.50 4.43
C GLU A 224 -2.42 -17.33 3.50
N LEU A 225 -1.42 -16.52 3.15
CA LEU A 225 -1.56 -15.35 2.27
C LEU A 225 -0.52 -15.41 1.14
N GLU A 226 -1.00 -15.48 -0.09
CA GLU A 226 -0.18 -15.33 -1.30
C GLU A 226 -0.21 -13.87 -1.78
N ILE A 227 0.96 -13.24 -1.90
CA ILE A 227 1.07 -11.85 -2.35
C ILE A 227 1.17 -11.83 -3.89
N PRO A 228 0.25 -11.15 -4.60
CA PRO A 228 0.35 -11.00 -6.06
C PRO A 228 1.54 -10.12 -6.45
N GLY A 229 2.03 -10.26 -7.68
CA GLY A 229 3.09 -9.42 -8.24
C GLY A 229 2.70 -7.94 -8.28
N ASP A 230 3.64 -7.05 -7.96
CA ASP A 230 3.39 -5.62 -7.86
C ASP A 230 3.16 -4.99 -9.24
N PHE A 231 1.98 -4.39 -9.43
CA PHE A 231 1.70 -3.63 -10.65
C PHE A 231 2.70 -2.48 -10.85
N SER A 232 3.11 -1.80 -9.77
CA SER A 232 4.05 -0.68 -9.84
C SER A 232 5.46 -1.14 -10.23
N SER A 233 5.84 -2.38 -9.90
CA SER A 233 7.10 -2.99 -10.37
C SER A 233 7.00 -3.48 -11.81
N ALA A 234 5.81 -3.91 -12.27
CA ALA A 234 5.57 -4.27 -13.66
C ALA A 234 5.56 -3.04 -14.59
N ALA A 235 5.02 -1.91 -14.12
CA ALA A 235 4.74 -0.74 -14.93
C ALA A 235 5.91 -0.24 -15.80
N PRO A 236 7.17 -0.12 -15.32
CA PRO A 236 8.30 0.27 -16.17
C PRO A 236 8.52 -0.68 -17.35
N LEU A 237 8.31 -1.99 -17.15
CA LEU A 237 8.44 -3.00 -18.19
C LEU A 237 7.28 -2.93 -19.18
N LEU A 238 6.05 -2.69 -18.70
CA LEU A 238 4.89 -2.49 -19.57
C LEU A 238 5.10 -1.26 -20.48
N VAL A 239 5.60 -0.15 -19.91
CA VAL A 239 5.91 1.07 -20.66
C VAL A 239 7.04 0.84 -21.66
N ALA A 240 8.15 0.23 -21.25
CA ALA A 240 9.25 -0.06 -22.16
C ALA A 240 8.82 -0.98 -23.32
N THR A 241 8.06 -2.04 -23.05
CA THR A 241 7.52 -2.94 -24.07
C THR A 241 6.55 -2.22 -25.01
N THR A 242 5.75 -1.28 -24.49
CA THR A 242 4.84 -0.48 -25.33
C THR A 242 5.62 0.42 -26.30
N LEU A 243 6.69 1.05 -25.84
CA LEU A 243 7.46 2.04 -26.62
C LEU A 243 8.49 1.44 -27.58
N LEU A 244 9.10 0.31 -27.23
CA LEU A 244 10.15 -0.31 -28.05
C LEU A 244 9.53 -1.16 -29.17
N SER A 245 9.76 -0.75 -30.43
CA SER A 245 9.24 -1.45 -31.62
C SER A 245 9.60 -2.94 -31.64
N GLY A 246 8.62 -3.79 -31.97
CA GLY A 246 8.82 -5.24 -32.07
C GLY A 246 8.87 -5.96 -30.72
N SER A 247 8.54 -5.28 -29.62
CA SER A 247 8.49 -5.88 -28.29
C SER A 247 7.16 -6.61 -28.00
N GLU A 248 7.25 -7.68 -27.22
CA GLU A 248 6.16 -8.52 -26.73
C GLU A 248 6.57 -9.14 -25.38
N LEU A 249 5.82 -8.83 -24.33
CA LEU A 249 6.12 -9.26 -22.98
C LEU A 249 4.87 -9.79 -22.30
N THR A 250 4.97 -10.99 -21.73
CA THR A 250 3.99 -11.50 -20.78
C THR A 250 4.48 -11.34 -19.34
N VAL A 251 3.65 -10.75 -18.48
CA VAL A 251 3.91 -10.61 -17.03
C VAL A 251 2.89 -11.43 -16.26
N HIS A 252 3.35 -12.41 -15.47
CA HIS A 252 2.49 -13.36 -14.77
C HIS A 252 2.10 -12.89 -13.36
N GLY A 253 0.87 -13.21 -12.95
CA GLY A 253 0.42 -13.11 -11.55
C GLY A 253 0.42 -11.70 -10.97
N VAL A 254 0.22 -10.67 -11.79
CA VAL A 254 0.21 -9.26 -11.38
C VAL A 254 -1.08 -8.95 -10.62
N ASN A 255 -0.98 -8.06 -9.63
CA ASN A 255 -2.12 -7.47 -8.95
C ASN A 255 -2.94 -6.63 -9.95
N LEU A 256 -4.21 -6.99 -10.11
CA LEU A 256 -5.17 -6.32 -11.00
C LEU A 256 -6.24 -5.57 -10.21
N ASN A 257 -5.91 -5.08 -9.02
CA ASN A 257 -6.83 -4.27 -8.24
C ASN A 257 -7.14 -2.98 -9.03
N PRO A 258 -8.41 -2.67 -9.35
CA PRO A 258 -8.76 -1.48 -10.14
C PRO A 258 -8.31 -0.16 -9.49
N ARG A 259 -8.03 -0.17 -8.18
CA ARG A 259 -7.49 0.97 -7.44
C ARG A 259 -5.96 1.12 -7.54
N ARG A 260 -5.30 0.30 -8.38
CA ARG A 260 -3.86 0.26 -8.65
C ARG A 260 -3.50 0.25 -10.12
N THR A 261 -4.41 -0.15 -11.00
CA THR A 261 -4.14 -0.36 -12.42
C THR A 261 -4.53 0.83 -13.29
N GLY A 262 -4.60 2.05 -12.75
CA GLY A 262 -5.03 3.23 -13.54
C GLY A 262 -4.17 3.49 -14.77
N LEU A 263 -2.90 3.09 -14.75
CA LEU A 263 -2.02 3.15 -15.93
C LEU A 263 -2.51 2.26 -17.07
N LEU A 264 -3.17 1.11 -16.80
CA LEU A 264 -3.72 0.26 -17.86
C LEU A 264 -4.85 0.96 -18.61
N ASP A 265 -5.74 1.64 -17.88
CA ASP A 265 -6.84 2.40 -18.48
C ASP A 265 -6.30 3.56 -19.32
N VAL A 266 -5.23 4.22 -18.84
CA VAL A 266 -4.54 5.27 -19.60
C VAL A 266 -3.87 4.71 -20.86
N LEU A 267 -3.14 3.60 -20.74
CA LEU A 267 -2.51 2.93 -21.89
C LEU A 267 -3.55 2.53 -22.95
N GLU A 268 -4.68 1.96 -22.54
CA GLU A 268 -5.77 1.62 -23.46
C GLU A 268 -6.27 2.85 -24.21
N ARG A 269 -6.51 3.98 -23.52
CA ARG A 269 -6.92 5.24 -24.16
C ARG A 269 -5.86 5.81 -25.10
N MET A 270 -4.57 5.60 -24.81
CA MET A 270 -3.46 5.99 -25.67
C MET A 270 -3.30 5.06 -26.89
N GLY A 271 -4.05 3.97 -26.99
CA GLY A 271 -3.91 2.98 -28.07
C GLY A 271 -2.87 1.89 -27.79
N GLY A 272 -2.43 1.76 -26.54
CA GLY A 272 -1.55 0.70 -26.08
C GLY A 272 -2.17 -0.68 -26.25
N ARG A 273 -1.32 -1.69 -26.50
CA ARG A 273 -1.74 -3.07 -26.73
C ARG A 273 -1.46 -3.90 -25.48
N VAL A 274 -2.42 -3.90 -24.57
CA VAL A 274 -2.35 -4.69 -23.32
C VAL A 274 -3.57 -5.60 -23.25
N THR A 275 -3.35 -6.90 -23.10
CA THR A 275 -4.41 -7.88 -22.86
C THR A 275 -4.27 -8.47 -21.46
N VAL A 276 -5.37 -8.50 -20.72
CA VAL A 276 -5.43 -9.15 -19.40
C VAL A 276 -6.07 -10.53 -19.54
N PHE A 277 -5.36 -11.58 -19.12
CA PHE A 277 -5.85 -12.96 -19.17
C PHE A 277 -5.54 -13.73 -17.87
N ASN A 278 -5.98 -14.99 -17.76
CA ASN A 278 -5.80 -15.82 -16.55
C ASN A 278 -6.24 -15.14 -15.25
N ARG A 279 -7.36 -14.39 -15.30
CA ARG A 279 -7.92 -13.66 -14.16
C ARG A 279 -8.30 -14.62 -13.04
N ARG A 280 -7.83 -14.35 -11.83
CA ARG A 280 -8.02 -15.15 -10.63
C ARG A 280 -7.96 -14.29 -9.36
N ARG A 281 -8.14 -14.94 -8.21
CA ARG A 281 -7.92 -14.33 -6.90
C ARG A 281 -6.59 -14.83 -6.36
N ILE A 282 -5.74 -13.92 -5.87
CA ILE A 282 -4.42 -14.21 -5.29
C ILE A 282 -4.39 -13.52 -3.93
N GLY A 283 -4.32 -14.28 -2.83
CA GLY A 283 -4.37 -13.71 -1.47
C GLY A 283 -5.59 -12.83 -1.17
N GLY A 284 -6.72 -13.10 -1.82
CA GLY A 284 -7.92 -12.26 -1.71
C GLY A 284 -7.87 -10.96 -2.51
N GLU A 285 -6.88 -10.76 -3.38
CA GLU A 285 -6.80 -9.64 -4.33
C GLU A 285 -7.16 -10.10 -5.74
N ALA A 286 -7.59 -9.16 -6.59
CA ALA A 286 -7.73 -9.46 -8.02
C ALA A 286 -6.34 -9.62 -8.63
N GLY A 287 -6.11 -10.69 -9.41
CA GLY A 287 -4.83 -10.94 -10.06
C GLY A 287 -4.99 -11.63 -11.40
N GLY A 288 -3.93 -11.64 -12.20
CA GLY A 288 -3.93 -12.25 -13.53
C GLY A 288 -2.64 -11.99 -14.27
N ASP A 289 -2.63 -12.35 -15.54
CA ASP A 289 -1.46 -12.21 -16.39
C ASP A 289 -1.70 -11.09 -17.42
N LEU A 290 -0.64 -10.37 -17.77
CA LEU A 290 -0.66 -9.27 -18.74
C LEU A 290 0.15 -9.66 -19.97
N ASP A 291 -0.42 -9.55 -21.16
CA ASP A 291 0.30 -9.60 -22.43
C ASP A 291 0.40 -8.18 -23.00
N VAL A 292 1.62 -7.68 -23.16
CA VAL A 292 1.91 -6.32 -23.63
C VAL A 292 2.69 -6.37 -24.91
N ARG A 293 2.29 -5.55 -25.89
CA ARG A 293 2.98 -5.43 -27.18
C ARG A 293 3.27 -3.98 -27.51
N SER A 294 4.30 -3.79 -28.33
CA SER A 294 4.63 -2.48 -28.88
C SER A 294 3.45 -1.85 -29.64
N ALA A 295 3.28 -0.54 -29.46
CA ALA A 295 2.18 0.23 -30.03
C ALA A 295 2.58 1.68 -30.32
N GLU A 296 2.01 2.24 -31.40
CA GLU A 296 2.03 3.69 -31.63
C GLU A 296 0.98 4.34 -30.72
N LEU A 297 1.37 5.36 -29.97
CA LEU A 297 0.51 6.00 -28.98
C LEU A 297 -0.04 7.33 -29.47
N VAL A 298 -1.25 7.67 -29.01
CA VAL A 298 -1.86 9.01 -29.12
C VAL A 298 -1.94 9.68 -27.77
N GLY A 299 -1.87 11.00 -27.75
CA GLY A 299 -1.98 11.79 -26.52
C GLY A 299 -3.34 11.61 -25.83
N THR A 300 -3.36 11.70 -24.51
CA THR A 300 -4.58 11.58 -23.71
C THR A 300 -4.55 12.48 -22.48
N GLU A 301 -5.69 12.59 -21.81
CA GLU A 301 -5.82 13.31 -20.55
C GLU A 301 -5.89 12.34 -19.36
N VAL A 302 -5.20 12.72 -18.27
CA VAL A 302 -5.32 12.13 -16.94
C VAL A 302 -5.87 13.20 -16.02
N ASN A 303 -7.12 13.01 -15.59
CA ASN A 303 -7.83 13.99 -14.78
C ASN A 303 -7.65 13.74 -13.29
N ALA A 304 -7.93 14.77 -12.47
CA ALA A 304 -7.72 14.72 -11.02
C ALA A 304 -8.36 13.50 -10.31
N PRO A 305 -9.55 12.99 -10.70
CA PRO A 305 -10.13 11.80 -10.06
C PRO A 305 -9.38 10.50 -10.35
N GLU A 306 -8.60 10.43 -11.43
CA GLU A 306 -7.83 9.25 -11.82
C GLU A 306 -6.47 9.21 -11.12
N VAL A 307 -5.90 10.37 -10.79
CA VAL A 307 -4.57 10.51 -10.16
C VAL A 307 -4.34 9.53 -9.00
N PRO A 308 -5.26 9.33 -8.04
CA PRO A 308 -5.04 8.38 -6.94
C PRO A 308 -4.86 6.91 -7.38
N LEU A 309 -5.33 6.54 -8.58
CA LEU A 309 -5.31 5.18 -9.13
C LEU A 309 -4.00 4.82 -9.83
N LEU A 310 -3.18 5.82 -10.16
CA LEU A 310 -1.90 5.69 -10.86
C LEU A 310 -0.82 6.63 -10.34
N VAL A 311 -0.96 7.14 -9.11
CA VAL A 311 -0.09 8.20 -8.57
C VAL A 311 1.40 7.83 -8.61
N ASP A 312 1.74 6.57 -8.38
CA ASP A 312 3.12 6.08 -8.41
C ASP A 312 3.63 5.86 -9.85
N GLU A 313 2.72 5.72 -10.82
CA GLU A 313 2.99 5.54 -12.25
C GLU A 313 2.96 6.86 -13.05
N LEU A 314 2.65 8.00 -12.43
CA LEU A 314 2.63 9.30 -13.12
C LEU A 314 3.97 9.67 -13.80
N PRO A 315 5.17 9.36 -13.23
CA PRO A 315 6.43 9.53 -13.96
C PRO A 315 6.50 8.68 -15.24
N LEU A 316 5.91 7.48 -15.23
CA LEU A 316 5.87 6.59 -16.39
C LEU A 316 4.85 7.06 -17.43
N PHE A 317 3.73 7.65 -16.99
CA PHE A 317 2.80 8.35 -17.88
C PHE A 317 3.50 9.50 -18.61
N ALA A 318 4.32 10.30 -17.92
CA ALA A 318 5.09 11.37 -18.55
C ALA A 318 6.03 10.83 -19.64
N LEU A 319 6.65 9.67 -19.41
CA LEU A 319 7.47 8.99 -20.42
C LEU A 319 6.64 8.56 -21.63
N LEU A 320 5.48 7.91 -21.42
CA LEU A 320 4.56 7.55 -22.51
C LEU A 320 4.13 8.78 -23.32
N ALA A 321 3.77 9.87 -22.64
CA ALA A 321 3.30 11.11 -23.23
C ALA A 321 4.32 11.75 -24.20
N VAL A 322 5.61 11.72 -23.86
CA VAL A 322 6.69 12.28 -24.72
C VAL A 322 6.83 11.50 -26.04
N HIS A 323 6.42 10.23 -26.06
CA HIS A 323 6.46 9.39 -27.25
C HIS A 323 5.11 9.29 -27.98
N ALA A 324 4.06 9.92 -27.47
CA ALA A 324 2.73 9.88 -28.05
C ALA A 324 2.52 10.98 -29.11
N ARG A 325 1.67 10.71 -30.09
CA ARG A 325 1.26 11.73 -31.09
C ARG A 325 0.19 12.63 -30.51
N GLY A 326 0.44 13.95 -30.51
CA GLY A 326 -0.48 14.96 -30.00
C GLY A 326 -0.21 15.32 -28.54
N ASP A 327 -1.11 16.09 -27.95
CA ASP A 327 -0.94 16.60 -26.59
C ASP A 327 -1.42 15.61 -25.54
N SER A 328 -0.66 15.46 -24.46
CA SER A 328 -1.09 14.75 -23.25
C SER A 328 -1.15 15.72 -22.07
N VAL A 329 -2.20 15.62 -21.25
CA VAL A 329 -2.46 16.58 -20.17
C VAL A 329 -2.66 15.84 -18.84
N LEU A 330 -1.89 16.23 -17.82
CA LEU A 330 -2.06 15.76 -16.44
C LEU A 330 -2.64 16.88 -15.58
N ARG A 331 -3.76 16.62 -14.89
CA ARG A 331 -4.40 17.57 -13.95
C ARG A 331 -4.53 16.94 -12.56
N GLY A 332 -4.32 17.75 -11.51
CA GLY A 332 -4.60 17.33 -10.13
C GLY A 332 -3.51 16.52 -9.43
N ALA A 333 -2.25 16.58 -9.89
CA ALA A 333 -1.13 15.80 -9.33
C ALA A 333 -0.41 16.46 -8.14
N ALA A 334 -1.11 17.27 -7.34
CA ALA A 334 -0.49 18.02 -6.24
C ALA A 334 0.15 17.10 -5.16
N GLU A 335 -0.41 15.91 -4.93
CA GLU A 335 0.12 14.94 -3.96
C GLU A 335 1.52 14.41 -4.30
N LEU A 336 2.00 14.54 -5.54
CA LEU A 336 3.38 14.14 -5.91
C LEU A 336 4.42 14.92 -5.10
N ARG A 337 4.14 16.18 -4.75
CA ARG A 337 5.06 17.03 -3.96
C ARG A 337 5.28 16.54 -2.52
N ALA A 338 4.45 15.60 -2.05
CA ALA A 338 4.54 15.02 -0.71
C ALA A 338 5.08 13.58 -0.71
N LYS A 339 5.63 13.12 -1.85
CA LYS A 339 6.23 11.80 -2.04
C LYS A 339 7.73 11.81 -1.69
N GLU A 340 8.44 10.76 -2.09
CA GLU A 340 9.88 10.58 -1.88
C GLU A 340 10.70 11.75 -2.47
N THR A 341 10.24 12.33 -3.58
CA THR A 341 10.85 13.47 -4.28
C THR A 341 9.74 14.34 -4.91
N ASP A 342 9.95 15.66 -4.98
CA ASP A 342 9.09 16.61 -5.73
C ASP A 342 9.36 16.53 -7.24
#